data_AF-A0A943LVF2-F1
#
_entry.id   AF-A0A943LVF2-F1
#
_cell.length_a   1.000
_cell.length_b   1.000
_cell.length_c   1.000
_cell.angle_alpha   90.00
_cell.angle_beta   90.00
_cell.angle_gamma   90.00
#
_symmetry.space_group_name_H-M   'P 1'
#
loop_
_entity.id
_entity.type
_entity.pdbx_description
1 polymer ?
#
loop_
_entity_poly.entity_id
_entity_poly.type
_entity_poly.pdbx_seq_one_letter_code
_entity_poly.pdbx_strand_id
1 'polypeptide(L)'
;MIERRDFLMLQIEQIGQLIAKIRGLQHPGDEREAYMQFRQCFEVLRIREEELAALPPEELIRRIGAEELLMQFAQLLTLYLRDRASEPVARLRDAVERHLRDKGVLRIEDYL
;
A
#
# COMPACT_ATOMS: atom_id res chain seq x y z
N MET A 1 6.25 21.08 17.35
CA MET A 1 7.19 20.17 16.65
C MET A 1 6.52 18.81 16.67
N ILE A 2 6.09 18.29 15.52
CA ILE A 2 5.47 16.97 15.46
C ILE A 2 6.59 15.95 15.65
N GLU A 3 6.49 15.04 16.62
CA GLU A 3 7.51 14.02 16.83
C GLU A 3 7.45 12.98 15.69
N ARG A 4 8.57 12.31 15.40
CA ARG A 4 8.64 11.32 14.31
C ARG A 4 7.57 10.22 14.41
N ARG A 5 7.15 9.91 15.64
CA ARG A 5 6.08 8.95 15.94
C ARG A 5 4.69 9.48 15.57
N ASP A 6 4.42 10.74 15.84
CA ASP A 6 3.15 11.40 15.48
C ASP A 6 3.00 11.50 13.96
N PHE A 7 4.09 11.77 13.24
CA PHE A 7 4.08 11.81 11.78
C PHE A 7 3.78 10.43 11.17
N LEU A 8 4.40 9.36 11.69
CA LEU A 8 4.11 8.00 11.28
C LEU A 8 2.65 7.62 11.55
N MET A 9 2.13 7.95 12.73
CA MET A 9 0.73 7.71 13.10
C MET A 9 -0.23 8.43 12.16
N LEU A 10 0.05 9.69 11.81
CA LEU A 10 -0.74 10.46 10.85
C LEU A 10 -0.75 9.82 9.46
N GLN A 11 0.40 9.33 8.97
CA GLN A 11 0.46 8.62 7.69
C GLN A 11 -0.37 7.34 7.71
N ILE A 12 -0.29 6.58 8.79
CA ILE A 12 -1.07 5.34 8.99
C ILE A 12 -2.56 5.64 8.96
N GLU A 13 -3.01 6.64 9.71
CA GLU A 13 -4.43 7.04 9.74
C GLU A 13 -4.91 7.50 8.36
N GLN A 14 -4.12 8.34 7.69
CA GLN A 14 -4.47 8.87 6.38
C GLN A 14 -4.60 7.76 5.33
N ILE A 15 -3.64 6.84 5.25
CA ILE A 15 -3.69 5.71 4.31
C ILE A 15 -4.86 4.78 4.66
N GLY A 16 -5.09 4.52 5.96
CA GLY A 16 -6.22 3.71 6.41
C GLY A 16 -7.57 4.26 5.95
N GLN A 17 -7.77 5.58 6.05
CA GLN A 17 -8.99 6.25 5.57
C GLN A 17 -9.14 6.15 4.04
N LEU A 18 -8.04 6.31 3.29
CA LEU A 18 -8.06 6.20 1.83
C LEU A 18 -8.37 4.78 1.37
N ILE A 19 -7.78 3.76 2.03
CA ILE A 19 -8.09 2.34 1.78
C ILE A 19 -9.57 2.05 2.06
N ALA A 20 -10.12 2.58 3.15
CA ALA A 20 -11.54 2.42 3.47
C ALA A 20 -12.45 3.03 2.38
N LYS A 21 -12.09 4.21 1.87
CA LYS A 21 -12.78 4.83 0.73
C LYS A 21 -12.72 3.95 -0.52
N ILE A 22 -11.53 3.48 -0.90
CA ILE A 22 -11.34 2.58 -2.06
C ILE A 22 -12.22 1.33 -1.93
N ARG A 23 -12.28 0.70 -0.75
CA ARG A 23 -13.12 -0.49 -0.53
C ARG A 23 -14.62 -0.21 -0.65
N GLY A 24 -15.05 1.02 -0.37
CA GLY A 24 -16.44 1.47 -0.50
C GLY A 24 -16.85 1.80 -1.93
N LEU A 25 -15.89 2.00 -2.84
CA LEU A 25 -16.12 2.27 -4.26
C LEU A 25 -16.31 0.94 -5.00
N GLN A 26 -17.54 0.45 -5.03
CA GLN A 26 -17.89 -0.87 -5.56
C GLN A 26 -18.73 -0.82 -6.84
N HIS A 27 -19.08 0.38 -7.34
CA HIS A 27 -19.99 0.51 -8.48
C HIS A 27 -19.24 0.68 -9.81
N PRO A 28 -19.76 0.10 -10.91
CA PRO A 28 -19.29 0.42 -12.26
C PRO A 28 -19.41 1.93 -12.50
N GLY A 29 -18.27 2.60 -12.71
CA GLY A 29 -18.17 4.06 -12.82
C GLY A 29 -17.28 4.71 -11.77
N ASP A 30 -16.99 4.02 -10.66
CA ASP A 30 -16.13 4.54 -9.58
C ASP A 30 -14.63 4.45 -9.89
N GLU A 31 -14.24 3.82 -11.01
CA GLU A 31 -12.85 3.53 -11.37
C GLU A 31 -11.93 4.76 -11.32
N ARG A 32 -12.44 5.92 -11.77
CA ARG A 32 -11.70 7.18 -11.73
C ARG A 32 -11.51 7.67 -10.30
N GLU A 33 -12.54 7.57 -9.47
CA GLU A 33 -12.47 7.97 -8.07
C GLU A 33 -11.51 7.06 -7.31
N ALA A 34 -11.62 5.75 -7.48
CA ALA A 34 -10.72 4.77 -6.89
C ALA A 34 -9.27 5.07 -7.27
N TYR A 35 -9.01 5.38 -8.55
CA TYR A 35 -7.68 5.78 -9.02
C TYR A 35 -7.15 7.05 -8.37
N MET A 36 -7.99 8.07 -8.15
CA MET A 36 -7.56 9.27 -7.43
C MET A 36 -7.18 8.94 -5.98
N GLN A 37 -7.92 8.06 -5.32
CA GLN A 37 -7.58 7.60 -3.97
C GLN A 37 -6.28 6.78 -3.94
N PHE A 38 -6.05 5.89 -4.91
CA PHE A 38 -4.77 5.15 -5.05
C PHE A 38 -3.59 6.10 -5.18
N ARG A 39 -3.69 7.09 -6.07
CA ARG A 39 -2.67 8.12 -6.24
C ARG A 39 -2.38 8.88 -4.96
N GLN A 40 -3.41 9.23 -4.20
CA GLN A 40 -3.23 9.91 -2.93
C GLN A 40 -2.50 9.04 -1.90
N CYS A 41 -2.77 7.73 -1.85
CA CYS A 41 -2.01 6.81 -1.01
C CYS A 41 -0.52 6.79 -1.37
N PHE A 42 -0.18 6.73 -2.66
CA PHE A 42 1.21 6.75 -3.11
C PHE A 42 1.90 8.08 -2.75
N GLU A 43 1.20 9.20 -2.86
CA GLU A 43 1.70 10.51 -2.43
C GLU A 43 2.02 10.55 -0.93
N VAL A 44 1.15 9.99 -0.07
CA VAL A 44 1.40 9.90 1.38
C VAL A 44 2.60 9.00 1.69
N LEU A 45 2.77 7.90 0.94
CA LEU A 45 3.93 7.01 1.02
C LEU A 45 5.19 7.59 0.36
N ARG A 46 5.10 8.73 -0.32
CA ARG A 46 6.17 9.36 -1.11
C ARG A 46 6.73 8.41 -2.18
N ILE A 47 5.83 7.73 -2.86
CA ILE A 47 6.10 6.83 -3.98
C ILE A 47 5.40 7.41 -5.19
N ARG A 48 6.09 7.44 -6.33
CA ARG A 48 5.45 7.74 -7.61
C ARG A 48 4.97 6.44 -8.24
N GLU A 49 3.84 6.48 -8.94
CA GLU A 49 3.25 5.26 -9.51
C GLU A 49 4.20 4.55 -10.49
N GLU A 50 4.99 5.31 -11.25
CA GLU A 50 5.98 4.73 -12.18
C GLU A 50 7.08 3.95 -11.44
N GLU A 51 7.37 4.32 -10.18
CA GLU A 51 8.36 3.62 -9.36
C GLU A 51 7.93 2.19 -9.02
N LEU A 52 6.62 1.90 -9.01
CA LEU A 52 6.10 0.56 -8.71
C LEU A 52 6.55 -0.49 -9.73
N ALA A 53 6.80 -0.06 -10.98
CA ALA A 53 7.30 -0.92 -12.05
C ALA A 53 8.79 -0.72 -12.33
N ALA A 54 9.33 0.47 -12.04
CA ALA A 54 10.71 0.84 -12.38
C ALA A 54 11.74 0.46 -11.30
N LEU A 55 11.35 0.43 -10.02
CA LEU A 55 12.28 0.12 -8.93
C LEU A 55 12.19 -1.35 -8.50
N PRO A 56 13.32 -1.94 -8.04
CA PRO A 56 13.29 -3.22 -7.36
C PRO A 56 12.39 -3.16 -6.11
N PRO A 57 11.58 -4.21 -5.83
CA PRO A 57 10.69 -4.22 -4.67
C PRO A 57 11.40 -3.94 -3.35
N GLU A 58 12.61 -4.44 -3.18
CA GLU A 58 13.42 -4.28 -1.97
C GLU A 58 13.74 -2.81 -1.69
N GLU A 59 13.92 -2.00 -2.73
CA GLU A 59 14.20 -0.58 -2.60
C GLU A 59 12.98 0.20 -2.11
N LEU A 60 11.78 -0.14 -2.61
CA LEU A 60 10.53 0.46 -2.13
C LEU A 60 10.23 0.03 -0.69
N ILE A 61 10.43 -1.24 -0.36
CA ILE A 61 10.26 -1.77 1.01
C ILE A 61 11.16 -1.02 1.98
N ARG A 62 12.44 -0.84 1.63
CA ARG A 62 13.43 -0.13 2.43
C ARG A 62 13.08 1.36 2.61
N ARG A 63 12.55 2.01 1.58
CA ARG A 63 12.11 3.42 1.62
C ARG A 63 10.93 3.64 2.56
N ILE A 64 9.94 2.74 2.56
CA ILE A 64 8.80 2.82 3.47
C ILE A 64 9.26 2.53 4.90
N GLY A 65 10.01 1.44 5.11
CA GLY A 65 10.75 1.12 6.33
C GLY A 65 9.92 0.75 7.57
N ALA A 66 8.75 1.36 7.77
CA ALA A 66 7.84 1.06 8.88
C ALA A 66 6.92 -0.11 8.53
N GLU A 67 6.83 -1.09 9.43
CA GLU A 67 6.11 -2.35 9.22
C GLU A 67 4.60 -2.11 9.07
N GLU A 68 4.03 -1.22 9.88
CA GLU A 68 2.62 -0.86 9.82
C GLU A 68 2.26 -0.18 8.50
N LEU A 69 3.14 0.68 7.97
CA LEU A 69 2.97 1.27 6.65
C LEU A 69 3.13 0.23 5.53
N LEU A 70 4.05 -0.73 5.69
CA LEU A 70 4.20 -1.83 4.74
C LEU A 70 2.96 -2.73 4.71
N MET A 71 2.31 -2.97 5.85
CA MET A 71 1.04 -3.71 5.90
C MET A 71 -0.06 -2.98 5.13
N GLN A 72 -0.19 -1.66 5.34
CA GLN A 72 -1.15 -0.86 4.59
C GLN A 72 -0.80 -0.79 3.10
N PHE A 73 0.49 -0.73 2.76
CA PHE A 73 0.95 -0.76 1.39
C PHE A 73 0.61 -2.09 0.71
N ALA A 74 0.79 -3.23 1.38
CA ALA A 74 0.38 -4.54 0.86
C ALA A 74 -1.14 -4.57 0.57
N GLN A 75 -1.96 -4.06 1.49
CA GLN A 75 -3.41 -3.96 1.29
C GLN A 75 -3.76 -3.05 0.10
N LEU A 76 -3.07 -1.92 -0.04
CA LEU A 76 -3.25 -1.00 -1.15
C LEU A 76 -2.92 -1.67 -2.49
N LEU A 77 -1.80 -2.40 -2.59
CA LEU A 77 -1.40 -3.10 -3.80
C LEU A 77 -2.40 -4.21 -4.18
N THR A 78 -2.92 -4.94 -3.18
CA THR A 78 -3.98 -5.94 -3.41
C THR A 78 -5.25 -5.32 -3.97
N LEU A 79 -5.67 -4.17 -3.44
CA LEU A 79 -6.82 -3.42 -3.97
C LEU A 79 -6.53 -2.89 -5.38
N TYR A 80 -5.33 -2.36 -5.63
CA TYR A 80 -4.94 -1.87 -6.95
C TYR A 80 -4.99 -2.99 -7.99
N LEU A 81 -4.50 -4.18 -7.66
CA LEU A 81 -4.46 -5.35 -8.56
C LEU A 81 -5.84 -5.93 -8.87
N ARG A 82 -6.81 -5.76 -7.95
CA ARG A 82 -8.21 -6.13 -8.20
C ARG A 82 -8.79 -5.31 -9.34
N ASP A 83 -8.46 -4.02 -9.40
CA ASP A 83 -9.00 -3.09 -10.39
C ASP A 83 -8.12 -3.03 -11.66
N ARG A 84 -6.82 -3.36 -11.54
CA ARG A 84 -5.83 -3.23 -12.61
C ARG A 84 -4.79 -4.35 -12.58
N ALA A 85 -4.89 -5.26 -13.55
CA ALA A 85 -3.87 -6.30 -13.71
C ALA A 85 -2.50 -5.69 -14.07
N SER A 86 -1.49 -5.94 -13.24
CA SER A 86 -0.13 -5.44 -13.43
C SER A 86 0.90 -6.40 -12.81
N GLU A 87 1.67 -7.08 -13.65
CA GLU A 87 2.71 -8.04 -13.23
C GLU A 87 3.78 -7.41 -12.33
N PRO A 88 4.33 -6.20 -12.62
CA PRO A 88 5.28 -5.56 -11.71
C PRO A 88 4.69 -5.28 -10.32
N VAL A 89 3.44 -4.84 -10.25
CA VAL A 89 2.74 -4.54 -9.00
C VAL A 89 2.43 -5.83 -8.22
N ALA A 90 2.10 -6.93 -8.90
CA ALA A 90 1.92 -8.24 -8.28
C ALA A 90 3.21 -8.74 -7.63
N ARG A 91 4.34 -8.65 -8.34
CA ARG A 91 5.66 -9.00 -7.78
C ARG A 91 6.05 -8.13 -6.58
N LEU A 92 5.73 -6.83 -6.63
CA LEU A 92 5.95 -5.92 -5.51
C LEU A 92 5.11 -6.33 -4.30
N ARG A 93 3.81 -6.61 -4.48
CA ARG A 93 2.94 -7.09 -3.41
C ARG A 93 3.53 -8.35 -2.75
N ASP A 94 3.92 -9.33 -3.57
CA ASP A 94 4.47 -10.60 -3.07
C ASP A 94 5.77 -10.40 -2.26
N ALA A 95 6.63 -9.48 -2.71
CA ALA A 95 7.85 -9.14 -1.99
C ALA A 95 7.55 -8.46 -0.65
N VAL A 96 6.57 -7.55 -0.61
CA VAL A 96 6.15 -6.88 0.63
C VAL A 96 5.54 -7.89 1.61
N GLU A 97 4.65 -8.76 1.14
CA GLU A 97 4.04 -9.80 1.98
C GLU A 97 5.08 -10.79 2.52
N ARG A 98 6.04 -11.21 1.68
CA ARG A 98 7.16 -12.06 2.12
C ARG A 98 8.00 -11.36 3.17
N HIS A 99 8.36 -10.09 2.96
CA HIS A 99 9.13 -9.31 3.93
C HIS A 99 8.43 -9.21 5.29
N LEU A 100 7.12 -8.94 5.28
CA LEU A 100 6.32 -8.86 6.51
C LEU A 100 6.20 -10.22 7.21
N ARG A 101 6.10 -11.31 6.44
CA ARG A 101 6.09 -12.69 6.98
C ARG A 101 7.44 -13.07 7.58
N ASP A 102 8.54 -12.77 6.91
CA ASP A 102 9.90 -13.06 7.39
C ASP A 102 10.22 -12.33 8.70
N LYS A 103 9.62 -11.15 8.89
CA LYS A 103 9.68 -10.40 10.16
C LYS A 103 8.70 -10.88 11.24
N GLY A 104 7.83 -11.83 10.94
CA GLY A 104 6.81 -12.35 11.86
C GLY A 104 5.64 -11.39 12.13
N VAL A 105 5.49 -10.35 11.29
CA VAL A 105 4.42 -9.34 11.40
C VAL A 105 3.12 -9.83 10.77
N LEU A 106 3.22 -10.48 9.61
CA LEU A 106 2.07 -11.07 8.93
C LEU A 106 1.87 -12.51 9.43
N ARG A 107 0.72 -12.81 10.05
CA ARG A 107 0.37 -14.19 10.44
C ARG A 107 -0.52 -14.79 9.37
N ILE A 108 -0.29 -16.06 9.06
CA ILE A 108 -1.05 -16.82 8.05
C ILE A 108 -2.56 -16.85 8.37
N GLU A 109 -2.92 -16.67 9.64
CA GLU A 109 -4.29 -16.60 10.15
C GLU A 109 -5.07 -15.37 9.64
N ASP A 110 -4.40 -14.31 9.17
CA ASP A 110 -5.06 -13.11 8.63
C ASP A 110 -5.63 -13.31 7.19
N TYR A 111 -5.39 -14.49 6.59
CA TYR A 111 -5.82 -14.86 5.24
C TYR A 111 -6.78 -16.07 5.20
N LEU A 112 -7.17 -16.60 6.35
CA LEU A 112 -8.12 -17.71 6.48
C LEU A 112 -9.49 -17.26 7.01
#